data_AF-A0A4Q3TSB4-F1
#
_entry.id   AF-A0A4Q3TSB4-F1
#
_cell.length_a   1.000
_cell.length_b   1.000
_cell.length_c   1.000
_cell.angle_alpha   90.00
_cell.angle_beta   90.00
_cell.angle_gamma   90.00
#
_symmetry.space_group_name_H-M   'P 1'
#
loop_
_entity.id
_entity.type
_entity.pdbx_description
1 polymer ?
#
loop_
_entity_poly.entity_id
_entity_poly.type
_entity_poly.pdbx_seq_one_letter_code
_entity_poly.pdbx_strand_id
1 'polypeptide(L)'
;MLLIASDRRRFLRFELLPLGERHWEWHGYMLVVGDIDRGEVARLEAMSGSPLFLDREVTPEIPSMCEGLERAIDGEHFSFAPVDERDFTLSAKRSGNGVMLQTQARRSPFADETGWPLGLEVSAAALKRFTAGLRLEYEQLMDCLPLR
;
A
#
# COMPACT_ATOMS: atom_id res chain seq x y z
N MET A 1 -2.65 -7.30 3.72
CA MET A 1 -3.81 -6.82 4.54
C MET A 1 -4.76 -5.89 3.76
N LEU A 2 -6.05 -5.82 4.16
CA LEU A 2 -7.18 -5.27 3.38
C LEU A 2 -7.67 -3.88 3.88
N LEU A 3 -7.71 -2.85 3.01
CA LEU A 3 -8.48 -1.61 3.19
C LEU A 3 -9.85 -1.75 2.54
N ILE A 4 -10.91 -1.57 3.32
CA ILE A 4 -12.31 -1.59 2.86
C ILE A 4 -12.88 -0.17 2.94
N ALA A 5 -13.55 0.29 1.87
CA ALA A 5 -14.02 1.67 1.78
C ALA A 5 -15.30 1.91 0.97
N SER A 6 -15.76 3.18 0.99
CA SER A 6 -17.13 3.61 1.29
C SER A 6 -18.20 3.52 0.17
N ASP A 7 -18.08 2.62 -0.80
CA ASP A 7 -19.26 2.15 -1.58
C ASP A 7 -19.71 0.72 -1.24
N ARG A 8 -19.15 0.18 -0.14
CA ARG A 8 -19.38 -1.16 0.42
C ARG A 8 -18.83 -2.33 -0.39
N ARG A 9 -18.29 -2.10 -1.59
CA ARG A 9 -17.82 -3.21 -2.43
C ARG A 9 -16.36 -3.09 -2.84
N ARG A 10 -15.73 -1.92 -2.84
CA ARG A 10 -14.35 -1.82 -3.32
C ARG A 10 -13.30 -1.95 -2.21
N PHE A 11 -12.16 -2.57 -2.54
CA PHE A 11 -11.04 -2.75 -1.64
C PHE A 11 -9.69 -2.42 -2.29
N LEU A 12 -8.78 -1.89 -1.48
CA LEU A 12 -7.36 -1.73 -1.79
C LEU A 12 -6.59 -2.63 -0.83
N ARG A 13 -5.73 -3.50 -1.33
CA ARG A 13 -4.96 -4.43 -0.52
C ARG A 13 -3.50 -4.27 -0.86
N PHE A 14 -2.70 -3.99 0.16
CA PHE A 14 -1.25 -3.99 0.05
C PHE A 14 -0.75 -5.27 0.70
N GLU A 15 0.06 -6.03 -0.02
CA GLU A 15 0.66 -7.27 0.44
C GLU A 15 2.18 -7.18 0.31
N LEU A 16 2.88 -7.66 1.32
CA LEU A 16 4.33 -7.88 1.29
C LEU A 16 4.55 -9.34 0.91
N LEU A 17 5.36 -9.57 -0.12
CA LEU A 17 5.63 -10.89 -0.67
C LEU A 17 7.09 -11.31 -0.38
N PRO A 18 7.32 -12.51 0.16
CA PRO A 18 8.67 -13.05 0.27
C PRO A 18 9.21 -13.45 -1.11
N LEU A 19 10.45 -13.07 -1.44
CA LEU A 19 11.08 -13.46 -2.70
C LEU A 19 11.90 -14.76 -2.56
N GLY A 20 11.22 -15.91 -2.55
CA GLY A 20 11.81 -17.24 -2.77
C GLY A 20 12.91 -17.70 -1.79
N GLU A 21 13.40 -18.93 -1.97
CA GLU A 21 14.27 -19.64 -0.99
C GLU A 21 15.72 -19.11 -0.87
N ARG A 22 16.13 -18.05 -1.60
CA ARG A 22 17.56 -17.70 -1.72
C ARG A 22 17.98 -16.27 -1.44
N HIS A 23 17.09 -15.35 -1.11
CA HIS A 23 17.51 -13.96 -0.87
C HIS A 23 16.94 -13.44 0.45
N TRP A 24 17.77 -13.52 1.48
CA TRP A 24 17.65 -12.91 2.80
C TRP A 24 17.72 -11.37 2.74
N GLU A 25 17.40 -10.76 1.61
CA GLU A 25 17.52 -9.32 1.44
C GLU A 25 16.20 -8.66 1.02
N TRP A 26 15.32 -9.27 0.20
CA TRP A 26 14.36 -8.44 -0.56
C TRP A 26 12.92 -8.94 -0.44
N HIS A 27 11.99 -8.00 -0.28
CA HIS A 27 10.56 -8.26 -0.32
C HIS A 27 10.00 -7.59 -1.57
N GLY A 28 9.10 -8.28 -2.26
CA GLY A 28 8.23 -7.65 -3.25
C GLY A 28 7.01 -7.07 -2.53
N TYR A 29 6.33 -6.12 -3.15
CA TYR A 29 4.96 -5.81 -2.74
C TYR A 29 4.02 -6.09 -3.90
N MET A 30 2.78 -6.18 -3.50
CA MET A 30 1.69 -6.25 -4.42
C MET A 30 0.56 -5.37 -3.94
N LEU A 31 0.09 -4.54 -4.87
CA LEU A 31 -1.11 -3.75 -4.69
C LEU A 31 -2.23 -4.41 -5.47
N VAL A 32 -3.25 -4.85 -4.76
CA VAL A 32 -4.45 -5.43 -5.35
C VAL A 32 -5.59 -4.46 -5.16
N VAL A 33 -6.29 -4.15 -6.25
CA VAL A 33 -7.58 -3.50 -6.18
C VAL A 33 -8.65 -4.49 -6.59
N GLY A 34 -9.79 -4.43 -5.93
CA GLY A 34 -10.89 -5.26 -6.34
C GLY A 34 -12.23 -4.82 -5.80
N ASP A 35 -13.22 -5.62 -6.13
CA ASP A 35 -14.58 -5.53 -5.66
C ASP A 35 -14.88 -6.81 -4.84
N ILE A 36 -15.46 -6.67 -3.66
CA ILE A 36 -15.76 -7.75 -2.72
C ILE A 36 -16.68 -8.79 -3.37
N ASP A 37 -17.57 -8.38 -4.28
CA ASP A 37 -18.50 -9.29 -4.95
C ASP A 37 -17.90 -9.91 -6.22
N ARG A 38 -16.99 -9.20 -6.90
CA ARG A 38 -16.38 -9.67 -8.17
C ARG A 38 -15.00 -10.31 -8.00
N GLY A 39 -14.38 -10.13 -6.83
CA GLY A 39 -13.00 -10.53 -6.55
C GLY A 39 -11.97 -9.48 -6.98
N GLU A 40 -10.75 -9.95 -7.19
CA GLU A 40 -9.63 -9.16 -7.68
C GLU A 40 -9.90 -8.66 -9.10
N VAL A 41 -9.76 -7.36 -9.32
CA VAL A 41 -10.05 -6.74 -10.63
C VAL A 41 -8.76 -6.25 -11.28
N ALA A 42 -7.76 -5.86 -10.48
CA ALA A 42 -6.44 -5.54 -10.99
C ALA A 42 -5.35 -5.74 -9.91
N ARG A 43 -4.15 -6.03 -10.41
CA ARG A 43 -2.95 -6.27 -9.61
C ARG A 43 -1.80 -5.45 -10.18
N LEU A 44 -1.07 -4.79 -9.29
CA LEU A 44 0.25 -4.23 -9.57
C LEU A 44 1.25 -4.98 -8.68
N GLU A 45 2.21 -5.64 -9.31
CA GLU A 45 3.35 -6.25 -8.64
C GLU A 45 4.56 -5.35 -8.84
N ALA A 46 5.42 -5.24 -7.82
CA ALA A 46 6.72 -4.62 -8.00
C ALA A 46 7.51 -5.40 -9.07
N MET A 47 7.93 -4.74 -10.15
CA MET A 47 8.69 -5.40 -11.22
C MET A 47 10.21 -5.36 -11.02
N SER A 48 10.68 -4.59 -10.03
CA SER A 48 12.11 -4.39 -9.85
C SER A 48 12.77 -5.56 -9.10
N GLY A 49 13.95 -5.94 -9.57
CA GLY A 49 14.95 -6.59 -8.73
C GLY A 49 15.62 -5.56 -7.82
N SER A 50 14.84 -4.72 -7.15
CA SER A 50 15.30 -3.78 -6.15
C SER A 50 14.61 -4.10 -4.82
N PRO A 51 15.28 -3.92 -3.68
CA PRO A 51 14.69 -4.17 -2.37
C PRO A 51 13.59 -3.17 -2.02
N LEU A 52 12.44 -3.65 -1.55
CA LEU A 52 11.72 -2.96 -0.48
C LEU A 52 12.63 -2.96 0.75
N PHE A 53 13.24 -1.82 1.05
CA PHE A 53 14.30 -1.74 2.06
C PHE A 53 13.81 -2.16 3.46
N LEU A 54 14.55 -3.09 4.05
CA LEU A 54 14.39 -3.69 5.38
C LEU A 54 15.69 -3.61 6.20
N ASP A 55 16.50 -2.55 5.99
CA ASP A 55 17.71 -2.25 6.76
C ASP A 55 17.67 -0.81 7.31
N ARG A 56 18.42 -0.53 8.38
CA ARG A 56 18.44 0.72 9.15
C ARG A 56 18.96 1.95 8.39
N GLU A 57 19.49 1.79 7.19
CA GLU A 57 19.88 2.92 6.33
C GLU A 57 19.32 2.76 4.91
N VAL A 58 18.94 3.90 4.33
CA VAL A 58 17.99 4.10 3.21
C VAL A 58 16.53 3.94 3.66
N THR A 59 15.79 5.05 3.59
CA THR A 59 14.49 5.27 4.23
C THR A 59 13.50 4.10 4.03
N PRO A 60 13.00 3.46 5.10
CA PRO A 60 12.11 2.32 4.97
C PRO A 60 10.74 2.80 4.47
N GLU A 61 10.39 2.37 3.25
CA GLU A 61 9.19 2.85 2.54
C GLU A 61 7.89 2.53 3.28
N ILE A 62 7.83 1.35 3.93
CA ILE A 62 6.63 0.90 4.64
C ILE A 62 6.35 1.74 5.90
N PRO A 63 7.30 1.94 6.84
CA PRO A 63 7.14 2.90 7.94
C PRO A 63 6.78 4.30 7.46
N SER A 64 7.47 4.84 6.45
CA SER A 64 7.18 6.18 5.91
C SER A 64 5.79 6.27 5.29
N MET A 65 5.34 5.22 4.59
CA MET A 65 3.98 5.15 4.07
C MET A 65 2.96 5.11 5.19
N CYS A 66 3.18 4.28 6.21
CA CYS A 66 2.28 4.20 7.37
C CYS A 66 2.19 5.54 8.12
N GLU A 67 3.32 6.20 8.37
CA GLU A 67 3.37 7.52 9.00
C GLU A 67 2.66 8.58 8.14
N GLY A 68 2.89 8.57 6.83
CA GLY A 68 2.21 9.46 5.90
C GLY A 68 0.70 9.28 5.87
N LEU A 69 0.23 8.04 5.84
CA LEU A 69 -1.19 7.70 5.92
C LEU A 69 -1.81 8.13 7.26
N GLU A 70 -1.08 8.00 8.37
CA GLU A 70 -1.52 8.47 9.68
C GLU A 70 -1.63 10.00 9.75
N ARG A 71 -0.64 10.73 9.20
CA ARG A 71 -0.74 12.19 9.07
C ARG A 71 -1.91 12.62 8.19
N ALA A 72 -2.24 11.84 7.16
CA ALA A 72 -3.41 12.10 6.33
C ALA A 72 -4.74 11.96 7.08
N ILE A 73 -4.80 11.10 8.11
CA ILE A 73 -5.94 11.01 9.03
C ILE A 73 -6.08 12.31 9.82
N ASP A 74 -4.96 12.88 10.26
CA ASP A 74 -4.93 14.09 11.07
C ASP A 74 -5.19 15.36 10.26
N GLY A 75 -5.17 15.29 8.93
CA GLY A 75 -5.54 16.38 8.03
C GLY A 75 -4.44 16.83 7.08
N GLU A 76 -3.26 16.21 7.16
CA GLU A 76 -2.17 16.52 6.26
C GLU A 76 -2.38 15.89 4.88
N HIS A 77 -1.65 16.39 3.88
CA HIS A 77 -1.58 15.73 2.59
C HIS A 77 -0.37 14.79 2.57
N PHE A 78 -0.59 13.58 2.06
CA PHE A 78 0.46 12.60 1.87
C PHE A 78 0.46 12.12 0.42
N SER A 79 1.65 11.93 -0.11
CA SER A 79 1.89 11.31 -1.41
C SER A 79 3.11 10.41 -1.30
N PHE A 80 2.99 9.20 -1.80
CA PHE A 80 4.02 8.17 -1.80
C PHE A 80 4.11 7.55 -3.17
N ALA A 81 5.31 7.62 -3.73
CA ALA A 81 5.67 6.92 -4.95
C ALA A 81 6.82 5.97 -4.57
N PRO A 82 6.61 4.65 -4.66
CA PRO A 82 7.69 3.68 -4.50
C PRO A 82 8.84 4.03 -5.44
N VAL A 83 10.07 3.92 -4.96
CA VAL A 83 11.28 4.27 -5.75
C VAL A 83 11.36 3.45 -7.04
N ASP A 84 10.94 2.20 -6.96
CA ASP A 84 11.05 1.21 -8.03
C ASP A 84 9.89 1.22 -9.02
N GLU A 85 8.75 1.73 -8.57
CA GLU A 85 7.52 1.83 -9.36
C GLU A 85 7.20 3.30 -9.54
N ARG A 86 8.09 4.00 -10.26
CA ARG A 86 7.97 5.44 -10.57
C ARG A 86 6.69 5.79 -11.35
N ASP A 87 6.06 4.76 -11.88
CA ASP A 87 4.80 4.84 -12.58
C ASP A 87 3.60 4.71 -11.64
N PHE A 88 3.77 4.57 -10.32
CA PHE A 88 2.70 4.48 -9.32
C PHE A 88 2.85 5.52 -8.20
N THR A 89 1.73 6.14 -7.83
CA THR A 89 1.63 7.05 -6.68
C THR A 89 0.39 6.72 -5.87
N LEU A 90 0.56 6.47 -4.58
CA LEU A 90 -0.50 6.49 -3.58
C LEU A 90 -0.54 7.86 -2.92
N SER A 91 -1.67 8.55 -2.99
CA SER A 91 -1.90 9.78 -2.23
C SER A 91 -3.05 9.60 -1.25
N ALA A 92 -2.95 10.31 -0.13
CA ALA A 92 -3.97 10.35 0.89
C ALA A 92 -4.25 11.80 1.28
N LYS A 93 -5.52 12.11 1.45
CA LYS A 93 -5.98 13.42 1.92
C LYS A 93 -7.24 13.25 2.72
N ARG A 94 -7.36 13.99 3.83
CA ARG A 94 -8.60 14.04 4.61
C ARG A 94 -9.79 14.43 3.74
N SER A 95 -10.89 13.68 3.87
CA SER A 95 -12.15 13.89 3.15
C SER A 95 -13.30 13.65 4.12
N GLY A 96 -14.00 14.72 4.52
CA GLY A 96 -15.06 14.63 5.52
C GLY A 96 -14.59 13.96 6.83
N ASN A 97 -15.22 12.83 7.16
CA ASN A 97 -14.92 12.03 8.35
C ASN A 97 -13.92 10.88 8.08
N GLY A 98 -13.43 10.78 6.85
CA GLY A 98 -12.50 9.75 6.40
C GLY A 98 -11.27 10.33 5.73
N VAL A 99 -10.61 9.48 4.95
CA VAL A 99 -9.45 9.81 4.14
C VAL A 99 -9.74 9.32 2.72
N MET A 100 -9.58 10.20 1.74
CA MET A 100 -9.61 9.82 0.34
C MET A 100 -8.24 9.25 -0.02
N LEU A 101 -8.20 7.98 -0.41
CA LEU A 101 -7.01 7.36 -0.98
C LEU A 101 -7.11 7.40 -2.49
N GLN A 102 -6.06 7.84 -3.17
CA GLN A 102 -6.00 7.84 -4.62
C GLN A 102 -4.75 7.12 -5.09
N THR A 103 -4.93 6.25 -6.06
CA THR A 103 -3.83 5.53 -6.71
C THR A 103 -3.76 6.02 -8.13
N GLN A 104 -2.64 6.64 -8.50
CA GLN A 104 -2.35 6.98 -9.88
C GLN A 104 -1.32 6.00 -10.39
N ALA A 105 -1.51 5.47 -11.59
CA ALA A 105 -0.40 4.82 -12.29
C ALA A 105 -0.36 5.17 -13.78
N ARG A 106 0.86 5.37 -14.32
CA ARG A 106 1.09 5.76 -15.73
C ARG A 106 0.72 4.64 -16.71
N ARG A 107 0.89 3.39 -16.30
CA ARG A 107 0.46 2.18 -17.02
C ARG A 107 -0.47 1.42 -16.10
N SER A 108 -1.73 1.82 -16.03
CA SER A 108 -2.63 1.30 -15.01
C SER A 108 -3.87 0.64 -15.59
N PRO A 109 -4.16 -0.62 -15.23
CA PRO A 109 -5.50 -1.19 -15.37
C PRO A 109 -6.50 -0.59 -14.37
N PHE A 110 -6.07 0.20 -13.39
CA PHE A 110 -6.95 0.70 -12.32
C PHE A 110 -8.02 1.64 -12.84
N ALA A 111 -7.71 2.68 -13.62
CA ALA A 111 -8.71 3.73 -13.88
C ALA A 111 -9.62 3.42 -15.08
N ASP A 112 -9.06 3.02 -16.22
CA ASP A 112 -9.76 3.18 -17.49
C ASP A 112 -10.51 1.91 -17.96
N GLU A 113 -10.09 0.71 -17.54
CA GLU A 113 -10.71 -0.56 -17.96
C GLU A 113 -11.53 -1.24 -16.84
N THR A 114 -11.25 -0.97 -15.57
CA THR A 114 -11.81 -1.72 -14.43
C THR A 114 -12.91 -0.98 -13.67
N GLY A 115 -13.17 0.29 -14.00
CA GLY A 115 -14.20 1.10 -13.34
C GLY A 115 -13.86 1.44 -11.88
N TRP A 116 -12.57 1.48 -11.52
CA TRP A 116 -12.12 1.95 -10.21
C TRP A 116 -12.44 3.44 -10.03
N PRO A 117 -12.83 3.89 -8.83
CA PRO A 117 -13.08 5.30 -8.58
C PRO A 117 -11.76 6.07 -8.56
N LEU A 118 -11.81 7.36 -8.96
CA LEU A 118 -10.65 8.28 -8.89
C LEU A 118 -10.06 8.43 -7.48
N GLY A 119 -10.81 8.00 -6.47
CA GLY A 119 -10.37 7.84 -5.10
C GLY A 119 -11.33 6.98 -4.31
N LEU A 120 -10.79 6.33 -3.29
CA LEU A 120 -11.51 5.44 -2.39
C LEU A 120 -11.53 6.09 -1.00
N GLU A 121 -12.71 6.51 -0.54
CA GLU A 121 -12.85 7.10 0.79
C GLU A 121 -12.89 5.98 1.85
N VAL A 122 -11.86 5.92 2.68
CA VAL A 122 -11.73 5.02 3.82
C VAL A 122 -12.07 5.73 5.11
N SER A 123 -12.75 5.02 6.02
CA SER A 123 -12.87 5.53 7.39
C SER A 123 -11.48 5.63 8.03
N ALA A 124 -11.25 6.67 8.83
CA ALA A 124 -10.01 6.82 9.59
C ALA A 124 -9.69 5.56 10.42
N ALA A 125 -10.71 4.93 11.01
CA ALA A 125 -10.54 3.70 11.78
C ALA A 125 -10.06 2.50 10.92
N ALA A 126 -10.57 2.35 9.70
CA ALA A 126 -10.08 1.33 8.77
C ALA A 126 -8.64 1.60 8.34
N LEU A 127 -8.31 2.86 8.07
CA LEU A 127 -6.94 3.24 7.71
C LEU A 127 -5.96 3.03 8.85
N LYS A 128 -6.33 3.34 10.12
CA LYS A 128 -5.50 3.01 11.29
C LYS A 128 -5.26 1.53 11.48
N ARG A 129 -6.30 0.70 11.30
CA ARG A 129 -6.14 -0.77 11.36
C ARG A 129 -5.22 -1.27 10.26
N PHE A 130 -5.31 -0.67 9.08
CA PHE A 130 -4.40 -0.96 8.00
C PHE A 130 -2.95 -0.56 8.34
N THR A 131 -2.67 0.67 8.74
CA THR A 131 -1.29 1.06 9.05
C THR A 131 -0.70 0.23 10.20
N ALA A 132 -1.52 -0.09 11.21
CA ALA A 132 -1.11 -0.96 12.32
C ALA A 132 -0.80 -2.41 11.86
N GLY A 133 -1.67 -3.01 11.04
CA GLY A 133 -1.43 -4.36 10.53
C GLY A 133 -0.25 -4.42 9.57
N LEU A 134 -0.03 -3.38 8.76
CA LEU A 134 1.11 -3.31 7.85
C LEU A 134 2.42 -3.22 8.62
N ARG A 135 2.46 -2.38 9.66
CA ARG A 135 3.61 -2.27 10.56
C ARG A 135 3.89 -3.59 11.24
N LEU A 136 2.87 -4.29 11.74
CA LEU A 136 3.04 -5.59 12.38
C LEU A 136 3.57 -6.64 11.39
N GLU A 137 2.99 -6.74 10.19
CA GLU A 137 3.49 -7.64 9.14
C GLU A 137 4.95 -7.30 8.80
N TYR A 138 5.28 -6.02 8.65
CA TYR A 138 6.63 -5.53 8.43
C TYR A 138 7.59 -5.89 9.59
N GLU A 139 7.21 -5.65 10.84
CA GLU A 139 8.00 -5.96 12.04
C GLU A 139 8.26 -7.46 12.17
N GLN A 140 7.26 -8.30 11.89
CA GLN A 140 7.43 -9.75 11.89
C GLN A 140 8.41 -10.21 10.82
N LEU A 141 8.39 -9.59 9.64
CA LEU A 141 9.38 -9.85 8.60
C LEU A 141 10.79 -9.42 9.06
N MET A 142 10.91 -8.26 9.71
CA MET A 142 12.17 -7.77 10.27
C MET A 142 12.75 -8.69 11.35
N ASP A 143 11.90 -9.23 12.24
CA ASP A 143 12.32 -10.17 13.30
C ASP A 143 12.80 -11.52 12.74
N CYS A 144 12.32 -11.89 11.54
CA CYS A 144 12.74 -13.12 10.87
C CYS A 144 14.06 -12.98 10.09
N LEU A 145 14.58 -11.76 9.93
CA LEU A 145 15.85 -11.52 9.27
C LEU A 145 17.01 -11.85 10.24
N PRO A 146 18.03 -12.60 9.81
CA PRO A 146 19.19 -12.85 10.67
C PRO A 146 19.87 -11.53 11.01
N LEU A 147 20.02 -11.25 12.31
CA LEU A 147 20.87 -10.16 12.82
C LEU A 147 22.28 -10.35 12.24
N ARG A 148 22.71 -9.43 11.38
CA ARG A 148 24.10 -9.36 10.91
C ARG A 148 25.03 -8.90 12.03
#